data_AF-A0A1Q7DTL0-F1
#
_entry.id   AF-A0A1Q7DTL0-F1
#
_cell.length_a   1.000
_cell.length_b   1.000
_cell.length_c   1.000
_cell.angle_alpha   90.00
_cell.angle_beta   90.00
_cell.angle_gamma   90.00
#
_symmetry.space_group_name_H-M   'P 1'
#
loop_
_entity.id
_entity.type
_entity.pdbx_description
1 polymer ?
#
loop_
_entity_poly.entity_id
_entity_poly.type
_entity_poly.pdbx_seq_one_letter_code
_entity_poly.pdbx_strand_id
1 'polypeptide(L)'
;MTAQRARLLVWAGFGLTLACIPLTALMLVQPLRAALPWEAVWSTVAAFIGAVAFSTVGAFIVSQHPRHAIGWIFALSGVATAGAVVLAAYAELSLAPGWSLPGASAASSVSHVLIQSGIFLPLTLGLLLFPDGHLLSRAWWLAAAAAVVGLLIRLLYEALSKVNSNNFDLGDVGVLFTVASAVAGLAALVVRWQRASPVVRQQLKWMAAAAVAVVVAFVGDIAINIWNHNLLTNDAEFLVFALTYTLMPIAAGAAILRYGLYSIDFIINRALVYIAFTAILAGLYAGFTATLQHVFVALTGASSDAAIVITVALIATLFTPVRNALQRLVDTRFKDVRDLERLMQSLETEVGAVVDVMDGQRLAERLVRTAREGAGAIGAALYLDGASDAEPTYVSGTWTGEAALVVPLRAGNQEVGRIALAPRRHGAPYADRERDRLQRAADMVAVGLTLGSRRQQVEAPAAPAHAQGAPVS
;
A
#
# COMPACT_ATOMS: atom_id res chain seq x y z
N MET A 1 -1.34 -10.79 11.70
CA MET A 1 -0.70 -9.46 11.74
C MET A 1 -1.62 -8.45 11.05
N THR A 2 -1.84 -7.26 11.63
CA THR A 2 -2.67 -6.22 10.99
C THR A 2 -1.89 -5.49 9.90
N ALA A 3 -2.58 -4.94 8.89
CA ALA A 3 -1.95 -4.22 7.78
C ALA A 3 -1.10 -3.03 8.26
N GLN A 4 -1.57 -2.31 9.28
CA GLN A 4 -0.85 -1.19 9.88
C GLN A 4 0.46 -1.62 10.56
N ARG A 5 0.47 -2.76 11.27
CA ARG A 5 1.69 -3.31 11.89
C ARG A 5 2.67 -3.79 10.82
N ALA A 6 2.19 -4.45 9.77
CA ALA A 6 3.03 -4.87 8.65
C ALA A 6 3.77 -3.69 8.05
N ARG A 7 3.03 -2.63 7.70
CA ARG A 7 3.57 -1.40 7.14
C ARG A 7 4.60 -0.77 8.08
N LEU A 8 4.29 -0.63 9.36
CA LEU A 8 5.22 -0.05 10.34
C LEU A 8 6.53 -0.85 10.42
N LEU A 9 6.45 -2.18 10.44
CA LEU A 9 7.62 -3.06 10.52
C LEU A 9 8.53 -2.93 9.30
N VAL A 10 7.99 -2.95 8.07
CA VAL A 10 8.84 -2.83 6.88
C VAL A 10 9.45 -1.44 6.70
N TRP A 11 8.74 -0.37 7.08
CA TRP A 11 9.32 0.98 7.04
C TRP A 11 10.33 1.21 8.17
N ALA A 12 10.14 0.59 9.34
CA ALA A 12 11.15 0.58 10.39
C ALA A 12 12.41 -0.18 9.94
N GLY A 13 12.25 -1.32 9.27
CA GLY A 13 13.36 -2.07 8.67
C GLY A 13 14.10 -1.27 7.59
N PHE A 14 13.37 -0.55 6.74
CA PHE A 14 13.97 0.38 5.77
C PHE A 14 14.74 1.51 6.44
N GLY A 15 14.17 2.13 7.48
CA GLY A 15 14.85 3.15 8.28
C GLY A 15 16.13 2.61 8.94
N LEU A 16 16.08 1.38 9.47
CA LEU A 16 17.24 0.69 10.04
C LEU A 16 18.33 0.47 8.97
N THR A 17 17.94 0.01 7.78
CA THR A 17 18.85 -0.18 6.64
C THR A 17 19.58 1.12 6.27
N LEU A 18 18.87 2.25 6.25
CA LEU A 18 19.50 3.56 5.99
C LEU A 18 20.42 4.00 7.13
N ALA A 19 20.07 3.73 8.38
CA ALA A 19 20.89 4.07 9.55
C ALA A 19 22.21 3.28 9.61
N CYS A 20 22.24 2.06 9.05
CA CYS A 20 23.45 1.25 8.93
C CYS A 20 24.55 1.93 8.10
N ILE A 21 24.19 2.72 7.07
CA ILE A 21 25.15 3.38 6.16
C ILE A 21 26.10 4.35 6.90
N PRO A 22 25.61 5.41 7.57
CA PRO A 22 26.49 6.34 8.29
C PRO A 22 27.21 5.66 9.45
N LEU A 23 26.61 4.65 10.07
CA LEU A 23 27.23 3.89 11.16
C LEU A 23 28.47 3.12 10.67
N THR A 24 28.34 2.36 9.59
CA THR A 24 29.47 1.66 8.96
C THR A 24 30.52 2.65 8.45
N ALA A 25 30.10 3.74 7.81
CA ALA A 25 31.03 4.77 7.36
C ALA A 25 31.86 5.35 8.52
N LEU A 26 31.24 5.60 9.68
CA LEU A 26 31.93 6.09 10.87
C LEU A 26 32.94 5.07 11.41
N MET A 27 32.59 3.78 11.45
CA MET A 27 33.49 2.71 11.88
C MET A 27 34.71 2.55 10.96
N LEU A 28 34.50 2.62 9.63
CA LEU A 28 35.57 2.49 8.65
C LEU A 28 36.50 3.71 8.57
N VAL A 29 36.04 4.89 9.00
CA VAL A 29 36.83 6.15 8.97
C VAL A 29 37.85 6.25 10.12
N GLN A 30 37.64 5.59 11.26
CA GLN A 30 38.39 5.91 12.49
C GLN A 30 39.81 5.31 12.61
N PRO A 31 40.11 4.08 12.17
CA PRO A 31 41.50 3.62 12.07
C PRO A 31 41.88 2.87 10.77
N LEU A 32 40.92 2.48 9.93
CA LEU A 32 41.16 1.59 8.77
C LEU A 32 41.38 2.30 7.42
N ARG A 33 41.20 3.62 7.34
CA ARG A 33 41.24 4.38 6.07
C ARG A 33 42.55 4.25 5.27
N ALA A 34 43.67 4.02 5.95
CA ALA A 34 44.98 3.84 5.33
C ALA A 34 45.32 2.37 4.99
N ALA A 35 44.49 1.41 5.42
CA ALA A 35 44.76 -0.02 5.32
C ALA A 35 43.76 -0.79 4.43
N LEU A 36 42.59 -0.22 4.11
CA LEU A 36 41.60 -0.91 3.29
C LEU A 36 41.89 -0.77 1.79
N PRO A 37 41.93 -1.88 1.03
CA PRO A 37 41.99 -1.82 -0.42
C PRO A 37 40.74 -1.12 -0.98
N TRP A 38 40.89 -0.44 -2.12
CA TRP A 38 39.79 0.27 -2.78
C TRP A 38 38.61 -0.67 -3.11
N GLU A 39 38.90 -1.94 -3.38
CA GLU A 39 37.93 -3.00 -3.66
C GLU A 39 36.96 -3.21 -2.48
N ALA A 40 37.47 -3.29 -1.25
CA ALA A 40 36.66 -3.44 -0.04
C ALA A 40 35.69 -2.26 0.19
N VAL A 41 36.12 -1.04 -0.16
CA VAL A 41 35.26 0.15 -0.07
C VAL A 41 34.12 0.05 -1.08
N TRP A 42 34.41 -0.29 -2.33
CA TRP A 42 33.38 -0.41 -3.36
C TRP A 42 32.45 -1.60 -3.13
N SER A 43 32.97 -2.71 -2.62
CA SER A 43 32.18 -3.90 -2.32
C SER A 43 31.16 -3.60 -1.21
N THR A 44 31.57 -2.86 -0.18
CA THR A 44 30.69 -2.32 0.87
C THR A 44 29.63 -1.38 0.31
N VAL A 45 30.01 -0.45 -0.56
CA VAL A 45 29.07 0.48 -1.21
C VAL A 45 28.05 -0.28 -2.06
N ALA A 46 28.49 -1.26 -2.85
CA ALA A 46 27.61 -2.10 -3.67
C ALA A 46 26.63 -2.91 -2.82
N ALA A 47 27.09 -3.48 -1.69
CA ALA A 47 26.23 -4.18 -0.75
C ALA A 47 25.13 -3.27 -0.17
N PHE A 48 25.45 -2.03 0.20
CA PHE A 48 24.44 -1.07 0.66
C PHE A 48 23.48 -0.64 -0.44
N ILE A 49 23.95 -0.44 -1.67
CA ILE A 49 23.06 -0.16 -2.81
C ILE A 49 22.05 -1.29 -2.99
N GLY A 50 22.51 -2.55 -2.95
CA GLY A 50 21.65 -3.73 -2.99
C GLY A 50 20.67 -3.77 -1.80
N ALA A 51 21.17 -3.59 -0.58
CA ALA A 51 20.38 -3.62 0.64
C ALA A 51 19.24 -2.60 0.63
N VAL A 52 19.55 -1.36 0.22
CA VAL A 52 18.55 -0.29 0.06
C VAL A 52 17.56 -0.65 -1.02
N ALA A 53 17.99 -1.12 -2.20
CA ALA A 53 17.10 -1.50 -3.29
C ALA A 53 16.11 -2.60 -2.88
N PHE A 54 16.59 -3.67 -2.23
CA PHE A 54 15.76 -4.75 -1.70
C PHE A 54 14.79 -4.25 -0.63
N SER A 55 15.28 -3.49 0.35
CA SER A 55 14.45 -2.99 1.44
C SER A 55 13.39 -2.01 0.95
N THR A 56 13.70 -1.15 -0.04
CA THR A 56 12.75 -0.21 -0.65
C THR A 56 11.65 -0.96 -1.37
N VAL A 57 12.00 -1.88 -2.29
CA VAL A 57 11.01 -2.63 -3.07
C VAL A 57 10.15 -3.49 -2.15
N GLY A 58 10.75 -4.17 -1.17
CA GLY A 58 10.02 -4.95 -0.17
C GLY A 58 9.05 -4.12 0.66
N ALA A 59 9.47 -2.93 1.13
CA ALA A 59 8.62 -2.03 1.90
C ALA A 59 7.41 -1.53 1.10
N PHE A 60 7.58 -1.19 -0.18
CA PHE A 60 6.46 -0.80 -1.04
C PHE A 60 5.47 -1.94 -1.28
N ILE A 61 5.95 -3.16 -1.56
CA ILE A 61 5.09 -4.33 -1.78
C ILE A 61 4.28 -4.64 -0.51
N VAL A 62 4.92 -4.75 0.65
CA VAL A 62 4.24 -5.13 1.91
C VAL A 62 3.29 -4.04 2.41
N SER A 63 3.58 -2.77 2.15
CA SER A 63 2.70 -1.66 2.55
C SER A 63 1.31 -1.76 1.94
N GLN A 64 1.21 -2.33 0.73
CA GLN A 64 -0.04 -2.51 0.00
C GLN A 64 -0.58 -3.94 0.09
N HIS A 65 0.33 -4.92 0.12
CA HIS A 65 0.00 -6.34 0.20
C HIS A 65 0.68 -6.96 1.43
N PRO A 66 0.14 -6.78 2.66
CA PRO A 66 0.78 -7.19 3.92
C PRO A 66 1.13 -8.67 4.04
N ARG A 67 0.45 -9.52 3.27
CA ARG A 67 0.63 -10.99 3.26
C ARG A 67 1.52 -11.48 2.12
N HIS A 68 2.06 -10.59 1.28
CA HIS A 68 2.82 -10.98 0.10
C HIS A 68 4.23 -11.45 0.47
N ALA A 69 4.51 -12.74 0.28
CA ALA A 69 5.76 -13.38 0.71
C ALA A 69 7.01 -12.72 0.10
N ILE A 70 6.96 -12.34 -1.18
CA ILE A 70 8.11 -11.74 -1.89
C ILE A 70 8.47 -10.38 -1.30
N GLY A 71 7.47 -9.59 -0.89
CA GLY A 71 7.71 -8.29 -0.27
C GLY A 71 8.47 -8.45 1.04
N TRP A 72 8.11 -9.46 1.83
CA TRP A 72 8.82 -9.81 3.06
C TRP A 72 10.22 -10.36 2.79
N ILE A 73 10.39 -11.25 1.82
CA ILE A 73 11.70 -11.78 1.44
C ILE A 73 12.64 -10.64 1.03
N PHE A 74 12.17 -9.67 0.24
CA PHE A 74 12.97 -8.52 -0.16
C PHE A 74 13.25 -7.56 1.00
N ALA A 75 12.26 -7.26 1.84
CA ALA A 75 12.46 -6.40 3.01
C ALA A 75 13.46 -7.00 3.99
N LEU A 76 13.32 -8.29 4.31
CA LEU A 76 14.22 -9.02 5.21
C LEU A 76 15.62 -9.16 4.61
N SER A 77 15.73 -9.41 3.30
CA SER A 77 17.02 -9.46 2.60
C SER A 77 17.79 -8.15 2.75
N GLY A 78 17.14 -7.00 2.50
CA GLY A 78 17.79 -5.70 2.63
C GLY A 78 18.29 -5.42 4.06
N VAL A 79 17.44 -5.70 5.06
CA VAL A 79 17.78 -5.52 6.48
C VAL A 79 18.91 -6.46 6.90
N ALA A 80 18.86 -7.72 6.48
CA ALA A 80 19.88 -8.72 6.81
C ALA A 80 21.24 -8.33 6.20
N THR A 81 21.27 -7.93 4.93
CA THR A 81 22.50 -7.47 4.27
C THR A 81 23.08 -6.23 4.96
N ALA A 82 22.26 -5.23 5.27
CA ALA A 82 22.75 -4.02 5.96
C ALA A 82 23.26 -4.30 7.37
N GLY A 83 22.56 -5.15 8.12
CA GLY A 83 23.00 -5.60 9.45
C GLY A 83 24.30 -6.40 9.40
N ALA A 84 24.47 -7.26 8.40
CA ALA A 84 25.70 -8.01 8.19
C ALA A 84 26.90 -7.08 7.95
N VAL A 85 26.75 -6.09 7.06
CA VAL A 85 27.81 -5.13 6.75
C VAL A 85 28.23 -4.32 7.98
N VAL A 86 27.28 -3.89 8.82
CA VAL A 86 27.59 -3.21 10.10
C VAL A 86 28.35 -4.13 11.05
N LEU A 87 27.88 -5.36 11.24
CA LEU A 87 28.50 -6.31 12.16
C LEU A 87 29.89 -6.76 11.70
N ALA A 88 30.10 -6.87 10.39
CA ALA A 88 31.41 -7.12 9.80
C ALA A 88 32.38 -5.96 10.12
N ALA A 89 31.97 -4.72 9.84
CA ALA A 89 32.78 -3.54 10.13
C ALA A 89 33.10 -3.41 11.64
N TYR A 90 32.16 -3.75 12.51
CA TYR A 90 32.39 -3.79 13.96
C TYR A 90 33.43 -4.85 14.35
N ALA A 91 33.33 -6.05 13.78
CA ALA A 91 34.29 -7.12 14.05
C ALA A 91 35.69 -6.78 13.52
N GLU A 92 35.80 -6.19 12.33
CA GLU A 92 37.08 -5.72 11.76
C GLU A 92 37.73 -4.63 12.61
N LEU A 93 36.93 -3.73 13.20
CA LEU A 93 37.44 -2.69 14.10
C LEU A 93 38.16 -3.28 15.32
N SER A 94 37.78 -4.49 15.77
CA SER A 94 38.47 -5.19 16.87
C SER A 94 39.85 -5.75 16.51
N LEU A 95 40.19 -5.78 15.21
CA LEU A 95 41.51 -6.18 14.73
C LEU A 95 42.48 -5.00 14.67
N ALA A 96 41.98 -3.76 14.79
CA ALA A 96 42.81 -2.56 14.77
C ALA A 96 43.66 -2.44 16.06
N PRO A 97 44.93 -2.00 15.96
CA PRO A 97 45.78 -1.84 17.13
C PRO A 97 45.15 -0.94 18.21
N GLY A 98 45.05 -1.44 19.44
CA GLY A 98 44.49 -0.71 20.57
C GLY A 98 42.97 -0.85 20.78
N TRP A 99 42.26 -1.58 19.92
CA TRP A 99 40.81 -1.78 20.01
C TRP A 99 40.47 -3.23 20.34
N SER A 100 40.11 -3.54 21.58
CA SER A 100 39.55 -4.85 21.96
C SER A 100 38.05 -4.72 22.25
N LEU A 101 37.23 -4.85 21.21
CA LEU A 101 35.78 -4.70 21.32
C LEU A 101 35.14 -6.01 21.84
N PRO A 102 34.26 -5.93 22.85
CA PRO A 102 33.60 -7.12 23.41
C PRO A 102 32.68 -7.76 22.37
N GLY A 103 32.75 -9.09 22.25
CA GLY A 103 31.84 -9.85 21.38
C GLY A 103 32.13 -9.76 19.88
N ALA A 104 33.29 -9.26 19.46
CA ALA A 104 33.65 -9.14 18.04
C ALA A 104 33.57 -10.47 17.25
N SER A 105 33.95 -11.59 17.86
CA SER A 105 33.83 -12.92 17.23
C SER A 105 32.38 -13.34 17.02
N ALA A 106 31.49 -13.00 17.96
CA ALA A 106 30.06 -13.23 17.83
C ALA A 106 29.46 -12.32 16.74
N ALA A 107 29.87 -11.05 16.69
CA ALA A 107 29.45 -10.11 15.65
C ALA A 107 29.84 -10.58 14.25
N SER A 108 31.08 -11.06 14.07
CA SER A 108 31.54 -11.68 12.82
C SER A 108 30.69 -12.91 12.46
N SER A 109 30.46 -13.82 13.41
CA SER A 109 29.65 -15.02 13.17
C SER A 109 28.21 -14.68 12.74
N VAL A 110 27.57 -13.72 13.43
CA VAL A 110 26.22 -13.24 13.10
C VAL A 110 26.20 -12.52 11.75
N SER A 111 27.25 -11.78 11.41
CA SER A 111 27.39 -11.15 10.10
C SER A 111 27.35 -12.19 8.97
N HIS A 112 28.13 -13.27 9.08
CA HIS A 112 28.13 -14.35 8.09
C HIS A 112 26.75 -15.00 7.94
N VAL A 113 26.04 -15.23 9.04
CA VAL A 113 24.66 -15.76 9.00
C VAL A 113 23.71 -14.80 8.27
N LEU A 114 23.78 -13.51 8.60
CA LEU A 114 22.90 -12.49 8.01
C LEU A 114 23.18 -12.27 6.52
N ILE A 115 24.43 -12.22 6.09
CA ILE A 115 24.75 -12.02 4.67
C ILE A 115 24.32 -13.22 3.83
N GLN A 116 24.57 -14.45 4.34
CA GLN A 116 24.18 -15.67 3.65
C GLN A 116 22.66 -15.77 3.54
N SER A 117 21.92 -15.56 4.62
CA SER A 117 20.44 -15.61 4.60
C SER A 117 19.84 -14.46 3.78
N GLY A 118 20.46 -13.27 3.82
CA GLY A 118 20.06 -12.11 3.03
C GLY A 118 20.15 -12.35 1.53
N ILE A 119 21.21 -13.02 1.06
CA ILE A 119 21.40 -13.38 -0.37
C ILE A 119 20.57 -14.61 -0.76
N PHE A 120 20.55 -15.62 0.11
CA PHE A 120 19.94 -16.92 -0.17
C PHE A 120 18.44 -16.84 -0.38
N LEU A 121 17.73 -16.07 0.46
CA LEU A 121 16.26 -16.04 0.46
C LEU A 121 15.68 -15.53 -0.88
N PRO A 122 16.13 -14.39 -1.46
CA PRO A 122 15.64 -13.97 -2.77
C PRO A 122 16.11 -14.88 -3.90
N LEU A 123 17.37 -15.35 -3.86
CA LEU A 123 17.94 -16.20 -4.91
C LEU A 123 17.22 -17.55 -5.05
N THR A 124 16.68 -18.09 -3.96
CA THR A 124 16.01 -19.40 -3.96
C THR A 124 14.49 -19.25 -3.87
N LEU A 125 13.97 -18.97 -2.68
CA LEU A 125 12.54 -18.85 -2.41
C LEU A 125 11.92 -17.67 -3.14
N GLY A 126 12.64 -16.55 -3.28
CA GLY A 126 12.19 -15.40 -4.05
C GLY A 126 11.89 -15.78 -5.50
N LEU A 127 12.80 -16.48 -6.18
CA LEU A 127 12.59 -16.94 -7.57
C LEU A 127 11.47 -17.98 -7.69
N LEU A 128 11.40 -18.94 -6.76
CA LEU A 128 10.36 -19.98 -6.74
C LEU A 128 8.95 -19.41 -6.56
N LEU A 129 8.82 -18.39 -5.73
CA LEU A 129 7.52 -17.79 -5.39
C LEU A 129 7.12 -16.68 -6.36
N PHE A 130 8.06 -16.10 -7.13
CA PHE A 130 7.79 -14.99 -8.05
C PHE A 130 6.94 -15.38 -9.27
N PRO A 131 5.87 -14.63 -9.59
CA PRO A 131 5.45 -13.34 -9.01
C PRO A 131 4.39 -13.45 -7.90
N ASP A 132 3.59 -14.52 -7.85
CA ASP A 132 2.33 -14.51 -7.08
C ASP A 132 2.48 -14.87 -5.60
N GLY A 133 3.70 -15.18 -5.12
CA GLY A 133 3.92 -15.65 -3.75
C GLY A 133 3.53 -17.11 -3.51
N HIS A 134 3.17 -17.84 -4.56
CA HIS A 134 2.74 -19.24 -4.52
C HIS A 134 3.62 -20.12 -5.41
N LEU A 135 3.77 -21.39 -5.02
CA LEU A 135 4.46 -22.41 -5.81
C LEU A 135 3.59 -22.84 -7.00
N LEU A 136 4.23 -23.18 -8.13
CA LEU A 136 3.53 -23.51 -9.37
C LEU A 136 2.73 -24.83 -9.29
N SER A 137 3.21 -25.82 -8.53
CA SER A 137 2.53 -27.10 -8.29
C SER A 137 3.09 -27.74 -7.03
N ARG A 138 2.47 -28.83 -6.55
CA ARG A 138 2.99 -29.60 -5.41
C ARG A 138 4.45 -30.00 -5.65
N ALA A 139 4.85 -30.47 -6.83
CA ALA A 139 6.24 -30.91 -7.06
C ALA A 139 7.32 -29.85 -6.72
N TRP A 140 7.03 -28.56 -6.85
CA TRP A 140 7.95 -27.47 -6.51
C TRP A 140 8.12 -27.25 -5.00
N TRP A 141 7.30 -27.89 -4.15
CA TRP A 141 7.52 -27.90 -2.70
C TRP A 141 8.85 -28.55 -2.34
N LEU A 142 9.29 -29.56 -3.11
CA LEU A 142 10.59 -30.21 -2.92
C LEU A 142 11.75 -29.25 -3.16
N ALA A 143 11.65 -28.38 -4.17
CA ALA A 143 12.66 -27.36 -4.44
C ALA A 143 12.69 -26.29 -3.33
N ALA A 144 11.52 -25.89 -2.81
CA ALA A 144 11.46 -24.98 -1.66
C ALA A 144 12.01 -25.63 -0.38
N ALA A 145 11.71 -26.91 -0.14
CA ALA A 145 12.27 -27.67 0.97
C ALA A 145 13.78 -27.83 0.84
N ALA A 146 14.28 -28.15 -0.36
CA ALA A 146 15.70 -28.21 -0.68
C ALA A 146 16.40 -26.86 -0.41
N ALA A 147 15.74 -25.73 -0.71
CA ALA A 147 16.26 -24.41 -0.36
C ALA A 147 16.42 -24.27 1.16
N VAL A 148 15.35 -24.52 1.92
CA VAL A 148 15.38 -24.36 3.39
C VAL A 148 16.41 -25.30 4.01
N VAL A 149 16.45 -26.56 3.59
CA VAL A 149 17.41 -27.55 4.07
C VAL A 149 18.84 -27.15 3.71
N GLY A 150 19.09 -26.69 2.48
CA GLY A 150 20.40 -26.20 2.06
C GLY A 150 20.90 -25.03 2.90
N LEU A 151 20.04 -24.05 3.19
CA LEU A 151 20.36 -22.94 4.08
C LEU A 151 20.67 -23.43 5.50
N LEU A 152 19.84 -24.32 6.06
CA LEU A 152 20.05 -24.85 7.41
C LEU A 152 21.36 -25.65 7.52
N ILE A 153 21.68 -26.47 6.52
CA ILE A 153 22.94 -27.20 6.44
C ILE A 153 24.11 -26.23 6.42
N ARG A 154 24.03 -25.17 5.61
CA ARG A 154 25.10 -24.17 5.50
C ARG A 154 25.30 -23.40 6.81
N LEU A 155 24.22 -22.97 7.45
CA LEU A 155 24.27 -22.29 8.74
C LEU A 155 24.80 -23.20 9.86
N LEU A 156 24.41 -24.48 9.83
CA LEU A 156 24.91 -25.48 10.78
C LEU A 156 26.39 -25.76 10.56
N TYR A 157 26.82 -25.88 9.30
CA TYR A 157 28.22 -26.05 8.96
C TYR A 157 29.06 -24.88 9.47
N GLU A 158 28.67 -23.63 9.19
CA GLU A 158 29.37 -22.42 9.68
C GLU A 158 29.48 -22.38 11.22
N ALA A 159 28.45 -22.86 11.93
CA ALA A 159 28.45 -22.92 13.39
C ALA A 159 29.38 -24.02 13.94
N LEU A 160 29.59 -25.11 13.19
CA LEU A 160 30.35 -26.29 13.61
C LEU A 160 31.79 -26.31 13.08
N SER A 161 32.11 -25.59 12.00
CA SER A 161 33.38 -25.63 11.26
C SER A 161 34.61 -25.18 12.04
N LYS A 162 34.47 -24.75 13.31
CA LYS A 162 35.59 -24.71 14.26
C LYS A 162 36.13 -26.10 14.63
N VAL A 163 35.45 -27.18 14.20
CA VAL A 163 35.78 -28.57 14.51
C VAL A 163 35.98 -29.35 13.20
N ASN A 164 37.24 -29.61 12.86
CA ASN A 164 37.75 -30.50 11.79
C ASN A 164 37.51 -30.11 10.31
N SER A 165 38.62 -29.93 9.59
CA SER A 165 38.72 -29.92 8.13
C SER A 165 39.19 -31.29 7.63
N ASN A 166 38.36 -32.00 6.84
CA ASN A 166 38.78 -32.96 5.81
C ASN A 166 37.59 -33.44 4.95
N ASN A 167 37.74 -33.26 3.63
CA ASN A 167 37.01 -33.78 2.44
C ASN A 167 35.46 -33.94 2.42
N PHE A 168 34.88 -33.36 1.36
CA PHE A 168 33.44 -33.21 1.06
C PHE A 168 32.68 -32.63 2.25
N ASP A 169 32.85 -31.33 2.41
CA ASP A 169 32.39 -30.65 3.60
C ASP A 169 30.86 -30.50 3.58
N LEU A 170 30.22 -30.50 4.75
CA LEU A 170 28.78 -30.23 4.85
C LEU A 170 28.42 -28.88 4.21
N GLY A 171 29.36 -27.94 4.18
CA GLY A 171 29.25 -26.68 3.45
C GLY A 171 29.02 -26.86 1.95
N ASP A 172 29.75 -27.75 1.28
CA ASP A 172 29.65 -28.02 -0.16
C ASP A 172 28.26 -28.58 -0.52
N VAL A 173 27.72 -29.44 0.35
CA VAL A 173 26.36 -29.97 0.23
C VAL A 173 25.34 -28.83 0.30
N GLY A 174 25.50 -27.89 1.24
CA GLY A 174 24.66 -26.69 1.34
C GLY A 174 24.72 -25.82 0.08
N VAL A 175 25.90 -25.64 -0.52
CA VAL A 175 26.08 -24.93 -1.79
C VAL A 175 25.37 -25.66 -2.93
N LEU A 176 25.49 -26.98 -3.03
CA LEU A 176 24.83 -27.78 -4.05
C LEU A 176 23.30 -27.66 -3.97
N PHE A 177 22.73 -27.70 -2.76
CA PHE A 177 21.30 -27.46 -2.54
C PHE A 177 20.88 -26.03 -2.94
N THR A 178 21.74 -25.03 -2.68
CA THR A 178 21.53 -23.64 -3.10
C THR A 178 21.44 -23.56 -4.62
N VAL A 179 22.42 -24.12 -5.33
CA VAL A 179 22.47 -24.12 -6.80
C VAL A 179 21.28 -24.87 -7.37
N ALA A 180 20.98 -26.08 -6.87
CA ALA A 180 19.84 -26.87 -7.31
C ALA A 180 18.51 -26.11 -7.12
N SER A 181 18.33 -25.43 -5.99
CA SER A 181 17.14 -24.62 -5.75
C SER A 181 17.08 -23.38 -6.62
N ALA A 182 18.20 -22.71 -6.89
CA ALA A 182 18.24 -21.53 -7.75
C ALA A 182 17.91 -21.90 -9.20
N VAL A 183 18.47 -23.02 -9.69
CA VAL A 183 18.15 -23.59 -11.01
C VAL A 183 16.69 -24.02 -11.09
N ALA A 184 16.15 -24.63 -10.04
CA ALA A 184 14.72 -24.92 -9.95
C ALA A 184 13.88 -23.64 -9.99
N GLY A 185 14.28 -22.58 -9.27
CA GLY A 185 13.63 -21.26 -9.33
C GLY A 185 13.58 -20.69 -10.74
N LEU A 186 14.69 -20.76 -11.48
CA LEU A 186 14.72 -20.38 -12.90
C LEU A 186 13.79 -21.23 -13.75
N ALA A 187 13.83 -22.56 -13.58
CA ALA A 187 12.95 -23.46 -14.32
C ALA A 187 11.47 -23.16 -14.03
N ALA A 188 11.11 -22.87 -12.78
CA ALA A 188 9.76 -22.47 -12.41
C ALA A 188 9.34 -21.17 -13.11
N LEU A 189 10.24 -20.18 -13.16
CA LEU A 189 10.01 -18.91 -13.84
C LEU A 189 9.85 -19.08 -15.36
N VAL A 190 10.63 -19.97 -15.98
CA VAL A 190 10.51 -20.33 -17.40
C VAL A 190 9.19 -21.05 -17.68
N VAL A 191 8.76 -21.99 -16.83
CA VAL A 191 7.46 -22.65 -17.01
C VAL A 191 6.32 -21.64 -16.83
N ARG A 192 6.42 -20.72 -15.87
CA ARG A 192 5.47 -19.61 -15.70
C ARG A 192 5.43 -18.72 -16.93
N TRP A 193 6.58 -18.37 -17.49
CA TRP A 193 6.68 -17.61 -18.74
C TRP A 193 5.95 -18.27 -19.90
N GLN A 194 6.17 -19.57 -20.09
CA GLN A 194 5.57 -20.32 -21.19
C GLN A 194 4.05 -20.37 -21.08
N ARG A 195 3.52 -20.54 -19.85
CA ARG A 195 2.08 -20.59 -19.57
C ARG A 195 1.41 -19.22 -19.48
N ALA A 196 2.19 -18.16 -19.29
CA ALA A 196 1.70 -16.80 -19.11
C ALA A 196 1.08 -16.22 -20.38
N SER A 197 0.05 -15.38 -20.19
CA SER A 197 -0.50 -14.53 -21.24
C SER A 197 0.55 -13.49 -21.71
N PRO A 198 0.40 -12.89 -22.90
CA PRO A 198 1.37 -11.92 -23.43
C PRO A 198 1.67 -10.75 -22.48
N VAL A 199 0.66 -10.30 -21.71
CA VAL A 199 0.80 -9.24 -20.71
C VAL A 199 1.69 -9.70 -19.55
N VAL A 200 1.43 -10.88 -19.00
CA VAL A 200 2.21 -11.44 -17.88
C VAL A 200 3.64 -11.76 -18.31
N ARG A 201 3.87 -12.20 -19.55
CA ARG A 201 5.23 -12.37 -20.09
C ARG A 201 6.02 -11.06 -20.07
N GLN A 202 5.40 -9.93 -20.41
CA GLN A 202 6.08 -8.63 -20.32
C GLN A 202 6.43 -8.26 -18.88
N GLN A 203 5.54 -8.53 -17.92
CA GLN A 203 5.80 -8.32 -16.49
C GLN A 203 6.98 -9.16 -15.97
N LEU A 204 7.11 -10.40 -16.45
CA LEU A 204 8.18 -11.32 -16.03
C LEU A 204 9.53 -11.04 -16.71
N LYS A 205 9.57 -10.28 -17.82
CA LYS A 205 10.73 -10.22 -18.75
C LYS A 205 12.02 -9.84 -18.06
N TRP A 206 11.95 -8.71 -17.37
CA TRP A 206 13.11 -8.13 -16.72
C TRP A 206 13.52 -8.94 -15.50
N MET A 207 12.55 -9.50 -14.76
CA MET A 207 12.84 -10.37 -13.64
C MET A 207 13.52 -11.67 -14.09
N ALA A 208 13.05 -12.29 -15.18
CA ALA A 208 13.67 -13.49 -15.73
C ALA A 208 15.10 -13.23 -16.21
N ALA A 209 15.33 -12.11 -16.90
CA ALA A 209 16.67 -11.73 -17.31
C ALA A 209 17.60 -11.50 -16.11
N ALA A 210 17.14 -10.78 -15.08
CA ALA A 210 17.90 -10.55 -13.86
C ALA A 210 18.17 -11.86 -13.11
N ALA A 211 17.16 -12.73 -12.97
CA ALA A 211 17.32 -14.04 -12.33
C ALA A 211 18.38 -14.89 -13.02
N VAL A 212 18.35 -14.96 -14.36
CA VAL A 212 19.37 -15.69 -15.13
C VAL A 212 20.75 -15.09 -14.89
N ALA A 213 20.90 -13.76 -14.95
CA ALA A 213 22.17 -13.10 -14.69
C ALA A 213 22.72 -13.42 -13.29
N VAL A 214 21.87 -13.36 -12.26
CA VAL A 214 22.28 -13.65 -10.87
C VAL A 214 22.69 -15.10 -10.69
N VAL A 215 21.93 -16.06 -11.24
CA VAL A 215 22.29 -17.48 -11.11
C VAL A 215 23.56 -17.80 -11.90
N VAL A 216 23.74 -17.22 -13.08
CA VAL A 216 24.97 -17.38 -13.86
C VAL A 216 26.16 -16.77 -13.13
N ALA A 217 26.01 -15.59 -12.53
CA ALA A 217 27.07 -14.99 -11.72
C ALA A 217 27.39 -15.86 -10.48
N PHE A 218 26.39 -16.41 -9.80
CA PHE A 218 26.59 -17.29 -8.65
C PHE A 218 27.28 -18.59 -9.01
N VAL A 219 26.85 -19.26 -10.08
CA VAL A 219 27.49 -20.50 -10.55
C VAL A 219 28.88 -20.23 -11.13
N GLY A 220 29.05 -19.10 -11.81
CA GLY A 220 30.33 -18.65 -12.34
C GLY A 220 31.35 -18.38 -11.24
N ASP A 221 30.92 -17.73 -10.16
CA ASP A 221 31.72 -17.49 -8.95
C ASP A 221 32.24 -18.80 -8.34
N ILE A 222 31.35 -19.79 -8.19
CA ILE A 222 31.73 -21.13 -7.72
C ILE A 222 32.74 -21.79 -8.68
N ALA A 223 32.48 -21.74 -9.99
CA ALA A 223 33.35 -22.36 -10.98
C ALA A 223 34.74 -21.71 -11.05
N ILE A 224 34.81 -20.38 -10.92
CA ILE A 224 36.06 -19.63 -10.86
C ILE A 224 36.84 -20.02 -9.61
N ASN A 225 36.20 -20.07 -8.45
CA ASN A 225 36.85 -20.45 -7.20
C ASN A 225 37.40 -21.89 -7.23
N ILE A 226 36.69 -22.83 -7.88
CA ILE A 226 37.15 -24.21 -8.07
C ILE A 226 38.35 -24.27 -9.02
N TRP A 227 38.33 -23.51 -10.12
CA TRP A 227 39.37 -23.59 -11.13
C TRP A 227 40.63 -22.82 -10.75
N ASN A 228 40.47 -21.61 -10.22
CA ASN A 228 41.54 -20.74 -9.77
C ASN A 228 41.03 -19.77 -8.69
N HIS A 229 41.10 -20.20 -7.43
CA HIS A 229 40.77 -19.41 -6.25
C HIS A 229 41.48 -18.04 -6.17
N ASN A 230 42.65 -17.88 -6.79
CA ASN A 230 43.42 -16.63 -6.72
C ASN A 230 43.21 -15.72 -7.95
N LEU A 231 42.26 -16.02 -8.83
CA LEU A 231 42.04 -15.24 -10.04
C LEU A 231 41.54 -13.82 -9.74
N LEU A 232 40.64 -13.71 -8.77
CA LEU A 232 40.08 -12.46 -8.27
C LEU A 232 40.31 -12.38 -6.76
N THR A 233 40.38 -11.18 -6.22
CA THR A 233 40.33 -10.98 -4.77
C THR A 233 38.89 -11.23 -4.28
N ASN A 234 38.73 -11.70 -3.05
CA ASN A 234 37.40 -11.93 -2.44
C ASN A 234 36.50 -10.68 -2.53
N ASP A 235 37.09 -9.48 -2.38
CA ASP A 235 36.36 -8.21 -2.49
C ASP A 235 35.87 -7.92 -3.90
N ALA A 236 36.68 -8.23 -4.93
CA ALA A 236 36.29 -8.05 -6.33
C ALA A 236 35.20 -9.07 -6.75
N GLU A 237 35.31 -10.32 -6.32
CA GLU A 237 34.27 -11.35 -6.53
C GLU A 237 32.95 -10.91 -5.91
N PHE A 238 32.99 -10.49 -4.64
CA PHE A 238 31.81 -10.01 -3.93
C PHE A 238 31.22 -8.75 -4.57
N LEU A 239 32.05 -7.82 -5.06
CA LEU A 239 31.59 -6.63 -5.79
C LEU A 239 30.78 -7.02 -7.03
N VAL A 240 31.33 -7.90 -7.89
CA VAL A 240 30.68 -8.35 -9.12
C VAL A 240 29.36 -9.05 -8.81
N PHE A 241 29.36 -9.92 -7.80
CA PHE A 241 28.17 -10.61 -7.35
C PHE A 241 27.12 -9.62 -6.80
N ALA A 242 27.50 -8.69 -5.91
CA ALA A 242 26.61 -7.72 -5.30
C ALA A 242 25.93 -6.80 -6.32
N LEU A 243 26.68 -6.36 -7.33
CA LEU A 243 26.14 -5.58 -8.45
C LEU A 243 25.11 -6.38 -9.26
N THR A 244 25.45 -7.63 -9.59
CA THR A 244 24.55 -8.51 -10.35
C THR A 244 23.29 -8.83 -9.53
N TYR A 245 23.46 -9.13 -8.24
CA TYR A 245 22.39 -9.43 -7.30
C TYR A 245 21.39 -8.25 -7.16
N THR A 246 21.89 -7.02 -7.22
CA THR A 246 21.06 -5.80 -7.20
C THR A 246 20.15 -5.65 -8.43
N LEU A 247 20.45 -6.33 -9.54
CA LEU A 247 19.56 -6.33 -10.71
C LEU A 247 18.18 -6.93 -10.39
N MET A 248 18.09 -7.84 -9.42
CA MET A 248 16.83 -8.49 -9.05
C MET A 248 15.77 -7.50 -8.50
N PRO A 249 16.03 -6.70 -7.45
CA PRO A 249 15.07 -5.71 -6.98
C PRO A 249 14.85 -4.59 -8.00
N ILE A 250 15.86 -4.22 -8.79
CA ILE A 250 15.70 -3.25 -9.88
C ILE A 250 14.71 -3.77 -10.93
N ALA A 251 14.85 -5.03 -11.34
CA ALA A 251 13.95 -5.69 -12.27
C ALA A 251 12.53 -5.84 -11.71
N ALA A 252 12.39 -6.15 -10.42
CA ALA A 252 11.09 -6.14 -9.74
C ALA A 252 10.46 -4.74 -9.76
N GLY A 253 11.22 -3.70 -9.39
CA GLY A 253 10.77 -2.32 -9.42
C GLY A 253 10.34 -1.88 -10.82
N ALA A 254 11.11 -2.25 -11.85
CA ALA A 254 10.76 -2.01 -13.25
C ALA A 254 9.49 -2.77 -13.67
N ALA A 255 9.32 -4.01 -13.23
CA ALA A 255 8.11 -4.80 -13.48
C ALA A 255 6.87 -4.15 -12.86
N ILE A 256 7.00 -3.65 -11.64
CA ILE A 256 5.96 -2.93 -10.91
C ILE A 256 5.62 -1.62 -11.61
N LEU A 257 6.61 -0.76 -11.86
CA LEU A 257 6.41 0.59 -12.39
C LEU A 257 5.96 0.61 -13.85
N ARG A 258 6.56 -0.23 -14.70
CA ARG A 258 6.33 -0.18 -16.15
C ARG A 258 5.16 -1.05 -16.61
N TYR A 259 4.90 -2.14 -15.90
CA TYR A 259 3.89 -3.13 -16.31
C TYR A 259 2.78 -3.33 -15.28
N GLY A 260 2.72 -2.47 -14.25
CA GLY A 260 1.65 -2.47 -13.24
C GLY A 260 1.62 -3.71 -12.36
N LEU A 261 2.75 -4.41 -12.20
CA LEU A 261 2.81 -5.61 -11.36
C LEU A 261 2.41 -5.24 -9.92
N TYR A 262 1.40 -5.93 -9.37
CA TYR A 262 0.77 -5.69 -8.06
C TYR A 262 -0.11 -4.43 -7.91
N SER A 263 -0.34 -3.66 -8.98
CA SER A 263 -1.17 -2.44 -8.96
C SER A 263 -0.73 -1.41 -7.89
N ILE A 264 0.59 -1.31 -7.65
CA ILE A 264 1.19 -0.37 -6.68
C ILE A 264 2.01 0.75 -7.36
N ASP A 265 2.05 0.77 -8.68
CA ASP A 265 2.81 1.71 -9.50
C ASP A 265 2.47 3.18 -9.20
N PHE A 266 1.19 3.48 -8.93
CA PHE A 266 0.75 4.82 -8.54
C PHE A 266 1.47 5.35 -7.30
N ILE A 267 1.61 4.53 -6.25
CA ILE A 267 2.26 4.95 -5.00
C ILE A 267 3.76 5.15 -5.20
N ILE A 268 4.40 4.26 -5.97
CA ILE A 268 5.83 4.36 -6.24
C ILE A 268 6.11 5.59 -7.13
N ASN A 269 5.31 5.83 -8.18
CA ASN A 269 5.43 7.02 -9.03
C ASN A 269 5.28 8.32 -8.22
N ARG A 270 4.29 8.35 -7.30
CA ARG A 270 4.12 9.46 -6.37
C ARG A 270 5.38 9.63 -5.51
N ALA A 271 5.85 8.57 -4.86
CA ALA A 271 7.04 8.62 -4.01
C ALA A 271 8.28 9.09 -4.79
N LEU A 272 8.51 8.60 -6.01
CA LEU A 272 9.60 9.01 -6.88
C LEU A 272 9.52 10.50 -7.22
N VAL A 273 8.33 11.02 -7.52
CA VAL A 273 8.15 12.45 -7.76
C VAL A 273 8.48 13.24 -6.49
N TYR A 274 7.93 12.89 -5.32
CA TYR A 274 8.26 13.60 -4.07
C TYR A 274 9.76 13.52 -3.72
N ILE A 275 10.42 12.39 -3.96
CA ILE A 275 11.86 12.22 -3.72
C ILE A 275 12.66 13.08 -4.68
N ALA A 276 12.44 12.97 -6.00
CA ALA A 276 13.15 13.75 -7.01
C ALA A 276 12.97 15.25 -6.75
N PHE A 277 11.77 15.64 -6.36
CA PHE A 277 11.43 17.01 -6.07
C PHE A 277 12.08 17.55 -4.80
N THR A 278 12.05 16.76 -3.72
CA THR A 278 12.78 17.07 -2.48
C THR A 278 14.27 17.20 -2.76
N ALA A 279 14.83 16.32 -3.62
CA ALA A 279 16.23 16.37 -4.00
C ALA A 279 16.58 17.63 -4.82
N ILE A 280 15.74 18.02 -5.79
CA ILE A 280 15.91 19.29 -6.53
C ILE A 280 15.84 20.48 -5.57
N LEU A 281 14.86 20.49 -4.65
CA LEU A 281 14.69 21.57 -3.68
C LEU A 281 15.88 21.68 -2.73
N ALA A 282 16.38 20.54 -2.22
CA ALA A 282 17.58 20.49 -1.39
C ALA A 282 18.83 20.92 -2.16
N GLY A 283 18.97 20.51 -3.42
CA GLY A 283 20.07 20.92 -4.29
C GLY A 283 20.07 22.42 -4.59
N LEU A 284 18.90 22.99 -4.89
CA LEU A 284 18.73 24.43 -5.07
C LEU A 284 19.05 25.19 -3.77
N TYR A 285 18.59 24.69 -2.63
CA TYR A 285 18.90 25.27 -1.32
C TYR A 285 20.41 25.26 -1.06
N ALA A 286 21.07 24.12 -1.23
CA ALA A 286 22.51 23.98 -1.03
C ALA A 286 23.31 24.87 -2.00
N GLY A 287 22.95 24.86 -3.29
CA GLY A 287 23.59 25.66 -4.33
C GLY A 287 23.43 27.16 -4.10
N PHE A 288 22.23 27.61 -3.74
CA PHE A 288 21.97 29.02 -3.43
C PHE A 288 22.73 29.46 -2.18
N THR A 289 22.74 28.64 -1.13
CA THR A 289 23.47 28.91 0.11
C THR A 289 24.98 29.02 -0.16
N ALA A 290 25.56 28.06 -0.89
CA ALA A 290 26.97 28.09 -1.25
C ALA A 290 27.33 29.31 -2.12
N THR A 291 26.47 29.65 -3.09
CA THR A 291 26.68 30.81 -3.98
C THR A 291 26.62 32.13 -3.22
N LEU A 292 25.60 32.32 -2.36
CA LEU A 292 25.49 33.53 -1.53
C LEU A 292 26.67 33.65 -0.59
N GLN A 293 27.11 32.54 0.03
CA GLN A 293 28.29 32.52 0.88
C GLN A 293 29.55 32.98 0.11
N HIS A 294 29.78 32.46 -1.10
CA HIS A 294 30.93 32.84 -1.93
C HIS A 294 30.90 34.31 -2.35
N VAL A 295 29.77 34.79 -2.86
CA VAL A 295 29.60 36.20 -3.27
C VAL A 295 29.77 37.14 -2.07
N PHE A 296 29.23 36.75 -0.92
CA PHE A 296 29.32 37.54 0.29
C PHE A 296 30.75 37.67 0.82
N VAL A 297 31.49 36.55 0.90
CA VAL A 297 32.92 36.55 1.27
C VAL A 297 33.73 37.39 0.30
N ALA A 298 33.44 37.31 -1.00
CA ALA A 298 34.12 38.12 -2.01
C ALA A 298 33.86 39.63 -1.86
N LEU A 299 32.66 40.04 -1.41
CA LEU A 299 32.28 41.44 -1.27
C LEU A 299 32.69 42.07 0.07
N THR A 300 32.69 41.30 1.15
CA THR A 300 32.86 41.85 2.52
C THR A 300 34.21 41.50 3.15
N GLY A 301 34.93 40.50 2.66
CA GLY A 301 36.23 40.10 3.18
C GLY A 301 36.24 39.59 4.63
N ALA A 302 35.08 39.51 5.30
CA ALA A 302 34.95 39.15 6.71
C ALA A 302 33.90 38.06 6.95
N SER A 303 34.30 36.98 7.63
CA SER A 303 33.43 35.93 8.14
C SER A 303 32.81 36.34 9.48
N SER A 304 31.88 37.30 9.46
CA SER A 304 31.16 37.75 10.66
C SER A 304 29.89 36.90 10.90
N ASP A 305 29.71 36.36 12.10
CA ASP A 305 28.56 35.50 12.48
C ASP A 305 27.20 36.16 12.20
N ALA A 306 27.11 37.49 12.32
CA ALA A 306 25.90 38.25 12.03
C ALA A 306 25.48 38.15 10.55
N ALA A 307 26.45 38.05 9.64
CA ALA A 307 26.18 37.91 8.22
C ALA A 307 25.61 36.53 7.87
N ILE A 308 26.06 35.48 8.55
CA ILE A 308 25.54 34.12 8.37
C ILE A 308 24.06 34.08 8.76
N VAL A 309 23.70 34.68 9.90
CA VAL A 309 22.30 34.75 10.36
C VAL A 309 21.41 35.51 9.38
N ILE A 310 21.86 36.68 8.87
CA ILE A 310 21.10 37.48 7.91
C ILE A 310 20.93 36.72 6.58
N THR A 311 21.97 36.04 6.12
CA THR A 311 21.95 35.24 4.88
C THR A 311 20.99 34.07 5.00
N VAL A 312 21.03 33.33 6.12
CA VAL A 312 20.12 32.22 6.39
C VAL A 312 18.66 32.69 6.48
N ALA A 313 18.41 33.84 7.13
CA ALA A 313 17.06 34.42 7.22
C ALA A 313 16.53 34.87 5.84
N LEU A 314 17.39 35.49 5.03
CA LEU A 314 17.04 35.92 3.66
C LEU A 314 16.73 34.71 2.77
N ILE A 315 17.55 33.66 2.84
CA ILE A 315 17.35 32.40 2.12
C ILE A 315 16.02 31.77 2.53
N ALA A 316 15.75 31.62 3.83
CA ALA A 316 14.52 31.00 4.32
C ALA A 316 13.26 31.73 3.82
N THR A 317 13.32 33.07 3.76
CA THR A 317 12.18 33.90 3.34
C THR A 317 11.92 33.79 1.85
N LEU A 318 12.96 33.83 1.00
CA LEU A 318 12.82 33.67 -0.45
C LEU A 318 12.39 32.25 -0.86
N PHE A 319 12.77 31.24 -0.08
CA PHE A 319 12.59 29.84 -0.48
C PHE A 319 11.26 29.22 -0.03
N THR A 320 10.63 29.79 1.01
CA THR A 320 9.29 29.40 1.46
C THR A 320 8.23 29.46 0.35
N PRO A 321 8.10 30.55 -0.45
CA PRO A 321 7.12 30.60 -1.54
C PRO A 321 7.43 29.58 -2.66
N VAL A 322 8.71 29.37 -2.98
CA VAL A 322 9.15 28.38 -3.96
C VAL A 322 8.70 26.99 -3.53
N ARG A 323 9.01 26.58 -2.29
CA ARG A 323 8.56 25.30 -1.71
C ARG A 323 7.04 25.12 -1.77
N ASN A 324 6.28 26.17 -1.44
CA ASN A 324 4.82 26.10 -1.39
C ASN A 324 4.17 26.04 -2.79
N ALA A 325 4.74 26.71 -3.79
CA ALA A 325 4.28 26.61 -5.18
C ALA A 325 4.57 25.21 -5.75
N LEU A 326 5.74 24.71 -5.38
CA LEU A 326 6.23 23.40 -5.75
C LEU A 326 5.37 22.26 -5.14
N GLN A 327 5.04 22.32 -3.85
CA GLN A 327 4.11 21.35 -3.24
C GLN A 327 2.74 21.32 -3.93
N ARG A 328 2.20 22.50 -4.29
CA ARG A 328 0.92 22.60 -5.01
C ARG A 328 0.97 21.95 -6.40
N LEU A 329 2.09 22.05 -7.13
CA LEU A 329 2.28 21.40 -8.43
C LEU A 329 2.26 19.87 -8.33
N VAL A 330 2.88 19.31 -7.30
CA VAL A 330 2.87 17.86 -7.07
C VAL A 330 1.47 17.38 -6.69
N ASP A 331 0.82 18.10 -5.77
CA ASP A 331 -0.52 17.76 -5.29
C ASP A 331 -1.58 17.87 -6.40
N THR A 332 -1.40 18.77 -7.37
CA THR A 332 -2.30 18.91 -8.52
C THR A 332 -2.07 17.85 -9.59
N ARG A 333 -0.83 17.36 -9.78
CA ARG A 333 -0.51 16.35 -10.80
C ARG A 333 -0.99 14.94 -10.43
N PHE A 334 -1.10 14.64 -9.14
CA PHE A 334 -1.52 13.35 -8.59
C PHE A 334 -2.83 13.46 -7.78
N LYS A 335 -3.86 14.09 -8.38
CA LYS A 335 -5.21 14.03 -7.80
C LYS A 335 -5.62 12.57 -7.59
N ASP A 336 -6.05 12.31 -6.37
CA ASP A 336 -6.03 11.04 -5.63
C ASP A 336 -7.20 10.10 -6.02
N VAL A 337 -7.03 8.79 -5.80
CA VAL A 337 -8.12 7.77 -5.83
C VAL A 337 -9.23 8.07 -4.81
N ARG A 338 -8.98 9.00 -3.87
CA ARG A 338 -9.98 9.60 -3.00
C ARG A 338 -11.13 10.28 -3.76
N ASP A 339 -10.94 10.65 -5.03
CA ASP A 339 -12.05 11.11 -5.85
C ASP A 339 -13.03 9.98 -6.17
N LEU A 340 -12.62 8.71 -6.34
CA LEU A 340 -13.57 7.62 -6.57
C LEU A 340 -14.44 7.33 -5.34
N GLU A 341 -13.86 7.32 -4.14
CA GLU A 341 -14.61 7.11 -2.90
C GLU A 341 -15.55 8.28 -2.60
N ARG A 342 -15.13 9.52 -2.89
CA ARG A 342 -16.00 10.71 -2.79
C ARG A 342 -17.08 10.73 -3.87
N LEU A 343 -16.75 10.30 -5.10
CA LEU A 343 -17.70 10.19 -6.21
C LEU A 343 -18.71 9.06 -5.94
N MET A 344 -18.28 7.95 -5.35
CA MET A 344 -19.17 6.85 -4.94
C MET A 344 -20.04 7.26 -3.76
N GLN A 345 -19.52 7.97 -2.76
CA GLN A 345 -20.33 8.52 -1.67
C GLN A 345 -21.33 9.58 -2.15
N SER A 346 -20.94 10.45 -3.10
CA SER A 346 -21.88 11.40 -3.69
C SER A 346 -22.96 10.67 -4.51
N LEU A 347 -22.58 9.62 -5.24
CA LEU A 347 -23.51 8.79 -6.01
C LEU A 347 -24.43 7.97 -5.09
N GLU A 348 -23.94 7.41 -3.99
CA GLU A 348 -24.75 6.73 -2.97
C GLU A 348 -25.72 7.70 -2.29
N THR A 349 -25.33 8.96 -2.10
CA THR A 349 -26.19 10.01 -1.53
C THR A 349 -27.24 10.46 -2.54
N GLU A 350 -26.87 10.63 -3.82
CA GLU A 350 -27.79 10.96 -4.91
C GLU A 350 -28.77 9.81 -5.19
N VAL A 351 -28.28 8.58 -5.26
CA VAL A 351 -29.09 7.37 -5.44
C VAL A 351 -29.93 7.13 -4.19
N GLY A 352 -29.41 7.34 -2.98
CA GLY A 352 -30.18 7.27 -1.74
C GLY A 352 -31.33 8.28 -1.70
N ALA A 353 -31.12 9.49 -2.21
CA ALA A 353 -32.17 10.50 -2.36
C ALA A 353 -33.23 10.11 -3.41
N VAL A 354 -32.84 9.39 -4.47
CA VAL A 354 -33.76 8.83 -5.48
C VAL A 354 -34.48 7.57 -4.95
N VAL A 355 -33.85 6.76 -4.12
CA VAL A 355 -34.43 5.58 -3.49
C VAL A 355 -35.43 5.97 -2.39
N ASP A 356 -35.21 7.09 -1.68
CA ASP A 356 -36.20 7.66 -0.76
C ASP A 356 -37.48 8.13 -1.49
N VAL A 357 -37.38 8.48 -2.78
CA VAL A 357 -38.54 8.75 -3.66
C VAL A 357 -39.26 7.45 -4.07
N MET A 358 -38.61 6.29 -3.96
CA MET A 358 -39.19 4.99 -4.29
C MET A 358 -40.01 4.35 -3.17
N ASP A 359 -39.93 4.85 -1.93
CA ASP A 359 -40.79 4.43 -0.82
C ASP A 359 -41.87 5.51 -0.58
N GLY A 360 -42.92 5.48 -1.42
CA GLY A 360 -43.95 6.53 -1.47
C GLY A 360 -44.62 6.81 -0.11
N GLN A 361 -44.66 5.82 0.79
CA GLN A 361 -45.20 5.98 2.15
C GLN A 361 -44.31 6.90 3.00
N ARG A 362 -42.98 6.76 2.95
CA ARG A 362 -42.06 7.65 3.70
C ARG A 362 -42.14 9.09 3.24
N LEU A 363 -42.35 9.31 1.94
CA LEU A 363 -42.55 10.65 1.39
C LEU A 363 -43.85 11.29 1.90
N ALA A 364 -44.93 10.51 2.01
CA ALA A 364 -46.20 10.94 2.57
C ALA A 364 -46.11 11.25 4.07
N GLU A 365 -45.44 10.39 4.85
CA GLU A 365 -45.17 10.64 6.27
C GLU A 365 -44.35 11.92 6.48
N ARG A 366 -43.33 12.14 5.64
CA ARG A 366 -42.50 13.34 5.66
C ARG A 366 -43.30 14.59 5.29
N LEU A 367 -44.16 14.52 4.27
CA LEU A 367 -45.06 15.62 3.90
C LEU A 367 -45.98 16.00 5.07
N VAL A 368 -46.59 15.03 5.75
CA VAL A 368 -47.47 15.27 6.91
C VAL A 368 -46.71 15.94 8.05
N ARG A 369 -45.49 15.50 8.33
CA ARG A 369 -44.62 16.10 9.35
C ARG A 369 -44.25 17.55 9.02
N THR A 370 -43.80 17.79 7.79
CA THR A 370 -43.42 19.14 7.32
C THR A 370 -44.63 20.07 7.25
N ALA A 371 -45.81 19.58 6.85
CA ALA A 371 -47.04 20.36 6.83
C ALA A 371 -47.48 20.77 8.26
N ARG A 372 -47.41 19.86 9.23
CA ARG A 372 -47.69 20.15 10.64
C ARG A 372 -46.76 21.22 11.19
N GLU A 373 -45.46 21.10 10.92
CA GLU A 373 -44.42 22.01 11.42
C GLU A 373 -44.53 23.38 10.76
N GLY A 374 -44.64 23.44 9.44
CA GLY A 374 -44.74 24.69 8.70
C GLY A 374 -46.03 25.46 8.98
N ALA A 375 -47.13 24.76 9.25
CA ALA A 375 -48.42 25.39 9.55
C ALA A 375 -48.68 25.62 11.05
N GLY A 376 -47.77 25.16 11.93
CA GLY A 376 -47.92 25.30 13.38
C GLY A 376 -49.09 24.52 13.98
N ALA A 377 -49.45 23.39 13.38
CA ALA A 377 -50.58 22.55 13.80
C ALA A 377 -50.25 21.74 15.07
N ILE A 378 -51.26 21.50 15.91
CA ILE A 378 -51.15 20.70 17.15
C ILE A 378 -50.86 19.23 16.81
N GLY A 379 -51.48 18.72 15.75
CA GLY A 379 -51.29 17.37 15.23
C GLY A 379 -51.61 17.30 13.74
N ALA A 380 -51.20 16.21 13.11
CA ALA A 380 -51.50 15.89 11.72
C ALA A 380 -51.62 14.38 11.54
N ALA A 381 -52.52 13.94 10.66
CA ALA A 381 -52.74 12.55 10.34
C ALA A 381 -52.72 12.31 8.84
N LEU A 382 -52.19 11.16 8.45
CA LEU A 382 -52.20 10.62 7.10
C LEU A 382 -53.13 9.41 7.06
N TYR A 383 -54.00 9.37 6.07
CA TYR A 383 -54.86 8.23 5.77
C TYR A 383 -54.54 7.76 4.36
N LEU A 384 -54.12 6.50 4.19
CA LEU A 384 -53.83 5.86 2.90
C LEU A 384 -54.81 4.70 2.66
N ASP A 385 -55.24 4.55 1.41
CA ASP A 385 -56.21 3.56 0.92
C ASP A 385 -57.62 3.64 1.56
N GLY A 386 -58.66 3.64 0.71
CA GLY A 386 -60.06 3.86 1.08
C GLY A 386 -60.75 2.78 1.95
N ALA A 387 -60.01 2.04 2.79
CA ALA A 387 -60.53 1.02 3.70
C ALA A 387 -60.41 1.47 5.17
N SER A 388 -61.56 1.71 5.79
CA SER A 388 -61.77 2.14 7.19
C SER A 388 -61.39 3.61 7.47
N ASP A 389 -62.41 4.47 7.47
CA ASP A 389 -62.35 5.89 7.85
C ASP A 389 -61.95 6.16 9.33
N ALA A 390 -61.56 5.12 10.09
CA ALA A 390 -61.45 5.18 11.54
C ALA A 390 -60.01 5.31 12.07
N GLU A 391 -58.98 4.78 11.39
CA GLU A 391 -57.60 4.79 11.91
C GLU A 391 -56.60 5.44 10.95
N PRO A 392 -55.78 6.40 11.43
CA PRO A 392 -54.76 7.03 10.62
C PRO A 392 -53.56 6.09 10.39
N THR A 393 -53.11 5.98 9.14
CA THR A 393 -51.92 5.22 8.75
C THR A 393 -50.65 5.80 9.37
N TYR A 394 -50.58 7.11 9.56
CA TYR A 394 -49.49 7.79 10.27
C TYR A 394 -49.99 9.02 11.01
N VAL A 395 -49.46 9.25 12.21
CA VAL A 395 -49.77 10.41 13.04
C VAL A 395 -48.49 11.17 13.40
N SER A 396 -48.53 12.49 13.24
CA SER A 396 -47.49 13.41 13.68
C SER A 396 -48.04 14.37 14.74
N GLY A 397 -47.43 14.40 15.92
CA GLY A 397 -47.90 15.23 17.04
C GLY A 397 -49.12 14.64 17.76
N THR A 398 -49.87 15.48 18.47
CA THR A 398 -51.04 15.07 19.25
C THR A 398 -52.30 15.17 18.39
N TRP A 399 -52.77 14.03 17.88
CA TRP A 399 -53.96 13.93 17.05
C TRP A 399 -55.17 13.47 17.87
N THR A 400 -56.24 14.26 17.85
CA THR A 400 -57.47 14.01 18.62
C THR A 400 -58.66 13.61 17.75
N GLY A 401 -58.47 13.48 16.43
CA GLY A 401 -59.53 13.20 15.46
C GLY A 401 -60.23 14.44 14.89
N GLU A 402 -60.04 15.62 15.49
CA GLU A 402 -60.60 16.88 14.98
C GLU A 402 -59.68 17.53 13.93
N ALA A 403 -60.11 17.51 12.66
CA ALA A 403 -59.39 18.13 11.56
C ALA A 403 -59.90 19.56 11.29
N ALA A 404 -59.00 20.53 11.29
CA ALA A 404 -59.28 21.92 10.91
C ALA A 404 -58.95 22.19 9.43
N LEU A 405 -58.12 21.36 8.79
CA LEU A 405 -57.88 21.38 7.35
C LEU A 405 -57.69 19.94 6.85
N VAL A 406 -58.43 19.57 5.80
CA VAL A 406 -58.29 18.27 5.14
C VAL A 406 -57.96 18.50 3.67
N VAL A 407 -56.94 17.80 3.19
CA VAL A 407 -56.45 17.88 1.81
C VAL A 407 -56.35 16.46 1.24
N PRO A 408 -57.07 16.13 0.15
CA PRO A 408 -56.96 14.82 -0.48
C PRO A 408 -55.61 14.66 -1.21
N LEU A 409 -55.07 13.45 -1.20
CA LEU A 409 -53.92 13.02 -2.00
C LEU A 409 -54.45 12.51 -3.34
N ARG A 410 -54.31 13.30 -4.41
CA ARG A 410 -54.84 12.96 -5.74
C ARG A 410 -53.74 12.69 -6.76
N ALA A 411 -53.74 11.48 -7.31
CA ALA A 411 -52.92 11.11 -8.44
C ALA A 411 -53.79 11.11 -9.71
N GLY A 412 -53.85 12.25 -10.41
CA GLY A 412 -54.77 12.43 -11.53
C GLY A 412 -56.23 12.40 -11.06
N ASN A 413 -57.01 11.41 -11.52
CA ASN A 413 -58.42 11.27 -11.17
C ASN A 413 -58.68 10.25 -10.03
N GLN A 414 -57.61 9.71 -9.43
CA GLN A 414 -57.70 8.73 -8.34
C GLN A 414 -57.27 9.38 -7.02
N GLU A 415 -58.14 9.29 -6.01
CA GLU A 415 -57.80 9.66 -4.64
C GLU A 415 -57.15 8.44 -3.95
N VAL A 416 -55.91 8.61 -3.50
CA VAL A 416 -55.12 7.54 -2.86
C VAL A 416 -55.08 7.66 -1.34
N GLY A 417 -55.60 8.76 -0.80
CA GLY A 417 -55.61 9.04 0.62
C GLY A 417 -55.94 10.49 0.92
N ARG A 418 -55.77 10.90 2.17
CA ARG A 418 -55.93 12.29 2.62
C ARG A 418 -54.99 12.64 3.75
N ILE A 419 -54.62 13.92 3.82
CA ILE A 419 -53.88 14.53 4.93
C ILE A 419 -54.86 15.40 5.71
N ALA A 420 -54.87 15.23 7.02
CA ALA A 420 -55.69 16.02 7.92
C ALA A 420 -54.78 16.74 8.93
N LEU A 421 -54.94 18.06 9.06
CA LEU A 421 -54.24 18.90 10.03
C LEU A 421 -55.21 19.32 11.13
N ALA A 422 -54.77 19.23 12.38
CA ALA A 422 -55.51 19.68 13.55
C ALA A 422 -55.51 21.23 13.62
N PRO A 423 -56.25 21.86 14.54
CA PRO A 423 -56.14 23.29 14.77
C PRO A 423 -54.70 23.75 15.05
N ARG A 424 -54.40 25.01 14.72
CA ARG A 424 -53.10 25.61 15.03
C ARG A 424 -52.94 25.79 16.54
N ARG A 425 -51.71 25.70 17.03
CA ARG A 425 -51.37 26.02 18.42
C ARG A 425 -51.78 27.45 18.82
N HIS A 426 -51.87 28.35 17.84
CA HIS A 426 -52.23 29.76 18.04
C HIS A 426 -53.68 30.09 17.64
N GLY A 427 -54.52 29.11 17.31
CA GLY A 427 -55.96 29.29 17.05
C GLY A 427 -56.36 30.00 15.74
N ALA A 428 -55.40 30.47 14.93
CA ALA A 428 -55.69 31.10 13.65
C ALA A 428 -56.20 30.09 12.60
N PRO A 429 -57.20 30.45 11.77
CA PRO A 429 -57.66 29.60 10.66
C PRO A 429 -56.58 29.48 9.58
N TYR A 430 -56.59 28.38 8.83
CA TYR A 430 -55.70 28.18 7.68
C TYR A 430 -56.09 29.10 6.53
N ALA A 431 -55.12 29.80 5.92
CA ALA A 431 -55.37 30.65 4.77
C ALA A 431 -55.53 29.81 3.50
N ASP A 432 -56.34 30.28 2.54
CA ASP A 432 -56.57 29.58 1.26
C ASP A 432 -55.26 29.33 0.49
N ARG A 433 -54.32 30.29 0.54
CA ARG A 433 -53.00 30.14 -0.09
C ARG A 433 -52.17 28.99 0.49
N GLU A 434 -52.33 28.68 1.77
CA GLU A 434 -51.62 27.58 2.43
C GLU A 434 -52.27 26.24 2.10
N ARG A 435 -53.62 26.20 2.05
CA ARG A 435 -54.38 25.07 1.54
C ARG A 435 -53.96 24.72 0.11
N ASP A 436 -53.87 25.71 -0.78
CA ASP A 436 -53.47 25.49 -2.18
C ASP A 436 -52.03 24.97 -2.31
N ARG A 437 -51.12 25.44 -1.45
CA ARG A 437 -49.73 24.94 -1.42
C ARG A 437 -49.67 23.50 -0.92
N LEU A 438 -50.43 23.19 0.12
CA LEU A 438 -50.52 21.84 0.65
C LEU A 438 -51.16 20.88 -0.36
N GLN A 439 -52.21 21.31 -1.08
CA GLN A 439 -52.83 20.53 -2.15
C GLN A 439 -51.83 20.19 -3.26
N ARG A 440 -51.06 21.17 -3.76
CA ARG A 440 -50.05 20.89 -4.80
C ARG A 440 -48.97 19.91 -4.34
N ALA A 441 -48.53 20.03 -3.08
CA ALA A 441 -47.55 19.11 -2.51
C ALA A 441 -48.16 17.70 -2.33
N ALA A 442 -49.42 17.63 -1.89
CA ALA A 442 -50.18 16.39 -1.74
C ALA A 442 -50.35 15.65 -3.08
N ASP A 443 -50.71 16.36 -4.15
CA ASP A 443 -50.87 15.77 -5.48
C ASP A 443 -49.55 15.18 -6.01
N MET A 444 -48.42 15.87 -5.80
CA MET A 444 -47.10 15.38 -6.20
C MET A 444 -46.68 14.11 -5.44
N VAL A 445 -46.98 14.05 -4.14
CA VAL A 445 -46.71 12.87 -3.31
C VAL A 445 -47.65 11.71 -3.66
N ALA A 446 -48.90 12.00 -4.03
CA ALA A 446 -49.86 11.01 -4.48
C ALA A 446 -49.40 10.27 -5.74
N VAL A 447 -48.78 10.97 -6.70
CA VAL A 447 -48.17 10.33 -7.88
C VAL A 447 -47.08 9.34 -7.46
N GLY A 448 -46.21 9.71 -6.51
CA GLY A 448 -45.18 8.82 -5.96
C GLY A 448 -45.76 7.56 -5.30
N LEU A 449 -46.85 7.70 -4.53
CA LEU A 449 -47.57 6.58 -3.91
C LEU A 449 -48.13 5.59 -4.94
N THR A 450 -48.71 6.07 -6.06
CA THR A 450 -49.24 5.18 -7.11
C THR A 450 -48.19 4.40 -7.87
N LEU A 451 -46.98 4.95 -8.02
CA LEU A 451 -45.87 4.27 -8.68
C LEU A 451 -45.29 3.17 -7.79
N GLY A 452 -45.25 3.38 -6.48
CA GLY A 452 -44.84 2.37 -5.50
C GLY A 452 -45.81 1.19 -5.41
N SER A 453 -47.12 1.46 -5.34
CA SER A 453 -48.14 0.41 -5.16
C SER A 453 -48.29 -0.52 -6.38
N ARG A 454 -48.16 0.01 -7.61
CA ARG A 454 -48.17 -0.80 -8.85
C ARG A 454 -47.00 -1.79 -8.93
N ARG A 455 -45.86 -1.47 -8.31
CA ARG A 455 -44.68 -2.34 -8.35
C ARG A 455 -44.80 -3.50 -7.34
N GLN A 456 -45.32 -3.24 -6.15
CA GLN A 456 -45.63 -4.29 -5.16
C GLN A 456 -46.66 -5.31 -5.68
N GLN A 457 -47.64 -4.89 -6.47
CA GLN A 457 -48.60 -5.80 -7.11
C GLN A 457 -47.98 -6.69 -8.20
N VAL A 458 -46.89 -6.27 -8.84
CA VAL A 458 -46.17 -7.07 -9.85
C VAL A 458 -45.20 -8.06 -9.20
N GLU A 459 -44.69 -7.78 -8.01
CA GLU A 459 -43.75 -8.63 -7.27
C GLU A 459 -44.44 -9.64 -6.32
N ALA A 460 -45.75 -9.55 -6.09
CA ALA A 460 -46.50 -10.54 -5.31
C ALA A 460 -46.73 -11.85 -6.13
N PRO A 461 -46.29 -13.03 -5.66
CA PRO A 461 -46.56 -14.29 -6.34
C PRO A 461 -48.06 -14.57 -6.33
N ALA A 462 -48.63 -14.92 -7.49
CA ALA A 462 -50.01 -15.35 -7.60
C ALA A 462 -50.30 -16.49 -6.61
N ALA A 463 -51.18 -16.24 -5.65
CA ALA A 463 -51.64 -17.27 -4.71
C ALA A 463 -52.29 -18.43 -5.50
N PRO A 464 -52.04 -19.70 -5.14
CA PRO A 464 -52.61 -20.83 -5.86
C PRO A 464 -54.13 -20.83 -5.70
N ALA A 465 -54.82 -20.80 -6.84
CA ALA A 465 -56.27 -20.88 -6.91
C ALA A 465 -56.76 -22.15 -6.19
N HIS A 466 -57.69 -21.96 -5.25
CA HIS A 466 -58.44 -23.03 -4.61
C HIS A 466 -59.08 -23.94 -5.68
N ALA A 467 -58.64 -25.19 -5.73
CA ALA A 467 -59.32 -26.25 -6.47
C ALA A 467 -60.61 -26.63 -5.71
N GLN A 468 -61.74 -26.14 -6.20
CA GLN A 468 -63.04 -26.77 -5.97
C GLN A 468 -63.09 -28.05 -6.81
N GLY A 469 -63.39 -29.19 -6.18
CA GLY A 469 -63.50 -30.49 -6.85
C GLY A 469 -64.05 -31.61 -5.96
N ALA A 470 -65.38 -31.62 -5.82
CA ALA A 470 -66.32 -32.75 -5.67
C ALA A 470 -66.19 -33.80 -4.53
N PRO A 471 -67.34 -34.27 -3.97
CA PRO A 471 -67.39 -35.32 -2.97
C PRO A 471 -67.33 -36.70 -3.63
N VAL A 472 -66.65 -37.65 -2.99
CA VAL A 472 -66.80 -39.09 -3.29
C VAL A 472 -67.32 -39.77 -2.03
N SER A 473 -68.45 -40.45 -2.25
CA SER A 473 -69.19 -41.39 -1.41
C SER A 473 -68.34 -42.39 -0.65
#